data_AF-A0A854QMG3-F1
#
_entry.id   AF-A0A854QMG3-F1
#
_cell.length_a   1.000
_cell.length_b   1.000
_cell.length_c   1.000
_cell.angle_alpha   90.00
_cell.angle_beta   90.00
_cell.angle_gamma   90.00
#
_symmetry.space_group_name_H-M   'P 1'
#
loop_
_entity.id
_entity.type
_entity.pdbx_description
1 polymer ?
#
loop_
_entity_poly.entity_id
_entity_poly.type
_entity_poly.pdbx_seq_one_letter_code
_entity_poly.pdbx_strand_id
1 'polypeptide(L)'
;MPWLMKAEPDSRIVKGKDVKFSVDDFERIGVSPWDGVRNHEAKKIMREKMKLGDKVLFYHSNCKVPGVFAVAEISKEGYPDFTAWDPEHPYFDPKSNQDSPTWFMVDVTFKRRLGYPPTLALIKHLATLSNLPKEVSYIGDRGLKAIKNMPLVNRGRLSVQPVDDAAYNAIVELGTKGGWDSLVGVSGKTSRSRKAKASESSSELVKTEDNETLEEKPPKGERFLPREDGTSGSEQGQRRSKRLKRSLP
;
A
#
# COMPACT_ATOMS: atom_id res chain seq x y z
N MET A 1 -15.94 -4.95 11.41
CA MET A 1 -16.29 -5.22 10.00
C MET A 1 -15.01 -5.42 9.18
N PRO A 2 -15.09 -6.07 8.00
CA PRO A 2 -13.97 -6.13 7.07
C PRO A 2 -13.82 -4.91 6.16
N TRP A 3 -12.59 -4.65 5.75
CA TRP A 3 -12.20 -3.55 4.87
C TRP A 3 -11.28 -4.02 3.74
N LEU A 4 -11.14 -3.20 2.70
CA LEU A 4 -10.09 -3.30 1.68
C LEU A 4 -9.34 -1.96 1.61
N MET A 5 -8.01 -2.03 1.65
CA MET A 5 -7.12 -0.87 1.65
C MET A 5 -6.09 -1.03 0.54
N LYS A 6 -5.96 -0.01 -0.31
CA LYS A 6 -5.12 -0.04 -1.52
C LYS A 6 -3.77 0.62 -1.29
N ALA A 7 -2.70 -0.07 -1.68
CA ALA A 7 -1.33 0.42 -1.77
C ALA A 7 -0.79 0.22 -3.20
N GLU A 8 0.40 0.76 -3.51
CA GLU A 8 1.03 0.62 -4.83
C GLU A 8 2.39 -0.09 -4.67
N PRO A 9 2.59 -1.30 -5.20
CA PRO A 9 3.79 -2.10 -4.95
C PRO A 9 4.98 -1.76 -5.85
N ASP A 10 4.71 -1.10 -6.98
CA ASP A 10 5.70 -0.65 -7.97
C ASP A 10 6.11 0.80 -7.65
N SER A 11 7.34 1.19 -7.99
CA SER A 11 7.85 2.55 -7.72
C SER A 11 7.08 3.62 -8.50
N ARG A 12 6.66 4.69 -7.81
CA ARG A 12 5.99 5.83 -8.43
C ARG A 12 6.28 7.12 -7.66
N ILE A 13 6.85 8.10 -8.34
CA ILE A 13 7.22 9.38 -7.74
C ILE A 13 6.00 10.31 -7.62
N VAL A 14 5.83 10.93 -6.45
CA VAL A 14 4.89 12.02 -6.14
C VAL A 14 5.67 13.14 -5.47
N LYS A 15 5.63 14.36 -6.03
CA LYS A 15 6.40 15.53 -5.52
C LYS A 15 7.89 15.23 -5.21
N GLY A 16 8.53 14.33 -5.95
CA GLY A 16 9.94 13.96 -5.73
C GLY A 16 10.20 12.88 -4.66
N LYS A 17 9.18 12.35 -3.98
CA LYS A 17 9.29 11.17 -3.10
C LYS A 17 8.65 9.95 -3.77
N ASP A 18 9.19 8.75 -3.56
CA ASP A 18 8.51 7.50 -3.99
C ASP A 18 7.38 7.16 -3.00
N VAL A 19 6.24 6.69 -3.51
CA VAL A 19 5.08 6.25 -2.69
C VAL A 19 4.85 4.73 -2.74
N LYS A 20 5.87 3.98 -3.19
CA LYS A 20 5.88 2.52 -3.18
C LYS A 20 5.63 1.95 -1.78
N PHE A 21 4.62 1.10 -1.65
CA PHE A 21 4.39 0.24 -0.50
C PHE A 21 3.88 -1.14 -0.94
N SER A 22 4.79 -2.11 -1.07
CA SER A 22 4.47 -3.48 -1.48
C SER A 22 4.09 -4.38 -0.30
N VAL A 23 3.69 -5.63 -0.59
CA VAL A 23 3.45 -6.63 0.46
C VAL A 23 4.76 -7.06 1.14
N ASP A 24 5.88 -6.99 0.43
CA ASP A 24 7.23 -7.28 0.95
C ASP A 24 7.73 -6.16 1.87
N ASP A 25 7.21 -4.94 1.68
CA ASP A 25 7.44 -3.81 2.57
C ASP A 25 6.58 -3.92 3.82
N PHE A 26 5.29 -4.24 3.66
CA PHE A 26 4.36 -4.38 4.79
C PHE A 26 4.68 -5.57 5.71
N GLU A 27 5.02 -6.74 5.15
CA GLU A 27 5.43 -7.92 5.93
C GLU A 27 6.72 -7.66 6.72
N ARG A 28 7.66 -6.87 6.15
CA ARG A 28 8.94 -6.55 6.77
C ARG A 28 8.82 -5.57 7.94
N ILE A 29 7.91 -4.59 7.88
CA ILE A 29 7.70 -3.64 8.98
C ILE A 29 6.68 -4.13 10.02
N GLY A 30 5.80 -5.07 9.65
CA GLY A 30 4.80 -5.69 10.53
C GLY A 30 3.61 -4.77 10.87
N VAL A 31 3.85 -3.49 11.16
CA VAL A 31 2.83 -2.47 11.44
C VAL A 31 3.14 -1.21 10.61
N SER A 32 2.11 -0.61 10.04
CA SER A 32 2.22 0.68 9.33
C SER A 32 1.15 1.65 9.80
N PRO A 33 1.45 2.95 9.99
CA PRO A 33 0.41 3.97 9.80
C PRO A 33 -0.09 3.91 8.35
N TRP A 34 -1.36 4.21 8.12
CA TRP A 34 -1.97 4.23 6.80
C TRP A 34 -2.27 5.65 6.35
N ASP A 35 -1.19 6.40 6.12
CA ASP A 35 -1.18 7.83 5.79
C ASP A 35 -1.66 8.11 4.34
N GLY A 36 -1.48 9.36 3.90
CA GLY A 36 -1.55 9.73 2.48
C GLY A 36 -2.95 9.70 1.86
N VAL A 37 -3.97 9.24 2.58
CA VAL A 37 -5.36 9.22 2.12
C VAL A 37 -5.89 10.66 2.02
N ARG A 38 -5.97 11.17 0.79
CA ARG A 38 -6.53 12.50 0.45
C ARG A 38 -7.91 12.44 -0.21
N ASN A 39 -8.71 11.43 0.13
CA ASN A 39 -10.11 11.30 -0.27
C ASN A 39 -11.03 11.44 0.97
N HIS A 40 -11.99 12.37 0.93
CA HIS A 40 -12.84 12.69 2.09
C HIS A 40 -13.72 11.53 2.58
N GLU A 41 -14.19 10.64 1.69
CA GLU A 41 -14.97 9.46 2.07
C GLU A 41 -14.08 8.40 2.72
N ALA A 42 -12.92 8.11 2.14
CA ALA A 42 -11.94 7.18 2.70
C ALA A 42 -11.44 7.66 4.08
N LYS A 43 -11.11 8.95 4.23
CA LYS A 43 -10.84 9.61 5.51
C LYS A 43 -11.99 9.38 6.51
N LYS A 44 -13.24 9.61 6.09
CA LYS A 44 -14.41 9.43 6.96
C LYS A 44 -14.58 7.98 7.42
N ILE A 45 -14.34 7.01 6.54
CA ILE A 45 -14.34 5.58 6.86
C ILE A 45 -13.29 5.26 7.94
N MET A 46 -12.03 5.65 7.72
CA MET A 46 -10.94 5.38 8.67
C MET A 46 -11.16 6.06 10.03
N ARG A 47 -11.65 7.31 10.03
CA ARG A 47 -11.90 8.08 11.26
C ARG A 47 -13.05 7.53 12.10
N GLU A 48 -14.17 7.16 11.46
CA GLU A 48 -15.44 6.97 12.18
C GLU A 48 -15.90 5.51 12.25
N LYS A 49 -15.40 4.62 11.38
CA LYS A 49 -15.96 3.28 11.19
C LYS A 49 -15.00 2.13 11.43
N MET A 50 -13.70 2.33 11.24
CA MET A 50 -12.69 1.31 11.53
C MET A 50 -12.50 1.15 13.04
N LYS A 51 -12.49 -0.09 13.51
CA LYS A 51 -12.35 -0.45 14.93
C LYS A 51 -11.21 -1.42 15.18
N LEU A 52 -10.68 -1.43 16.40
CA LEU A 52 -9.57 -2.31 16.78
C LEU A 52 -9.91 -3.78 16.49
N GLY A 53 -9.01 -4.50 15.80
CA GLY A 53 -9.23 -5.88 15.36
C GLY A 53 -10.09 -6.05 14.09
N ASP A 54 -10.52 -4.96 13.45
CA ASP A 54 -11.19 -5.03 12.15
C ASP A 54 -10.26 -5.62 11.07
N LYS A 55 -10.80 -6.52 10.25
CA LYS A 55 -10.03 -7.27 9.24
C LYS A 55 -9.77 -6.42 8.00
N VAL A 56 -8.60 -6.53 7.40
CA VAL A 56 -8.19 -5.76 6.22
C VAL A 56 -7.69 -6.69 5.11
N LEU A 57 -8.21 -6.51 3.89
CA LEU A 57 -7.65 -7.02 2.64
C LEU A 57 -6.61 -6.01 2.12
N PHE A 58 -5.34 -6.40 2.12
CA PHE A 58 -4.24 -5.59 1.59
C PHE A 58 -4.17 -5.75 0.06
N TYR A 59 -4.51 -4.68 -0.66
CA TYR A 59 -4.70 -4.70 -2.11
C TYR A 59 -3.60 -3.93 -2.85
N HIS A 60 -2.91 -4.61 -3.77
CA HIS A 60 -2.00 -3.99 -4.73
C HIS A 60 -2.78 -3.32 -5.86
N SER A 61 -2.54 -2.03 -6.03
CA SER A 61 -3.13 -1.17 -7.06
C SER A 61 -2.06 -0.54 -7.95
N ASN A 62 -2.47 -0.04 -9.12
CA ASN A 62 -1.61 0.65 -10.09
C ASN A 62 -0.34 -0.10 -10.55
N CYS A 63 -0.36 -1.42 -10.46
CA CYS A 63 0.74 -2.32 -10.82
C CYS A 63 0.35 -3.27 -11.96
N LYS A 64 1.31 -4.06 -12.46
CA LYS A 64 1.08 -5.03 -13.54
C LYS A 64 0.04 -6.11 -13.22
N VAL A 65 -0.01 -6.57 -11.97
CA VAL A 65 -0.94 -7.63 -11.51
C VAL A 65 -1.68 -7.17 -10.24
N PRO A 66 -2.69 -6.29 -10.37
CA PRO A 66 -3.41 -5.76 -9.22
C PRO A 66 -4.33 -6.83 -8.61
N GLY A 67 -4.48 -6.86 -7.30
CA GLY A 67 -5.16 -7.93 -6.56
C GLY A 67 -4.97 -7.82 -5.05
N VAL A 68 -5.51 -8.78 -4.29
CA VAL A 68 -5.29 -8.87 -2.83
C VAL A 68 -4.11 -9.80 -2.55
N PHE A 69 -3.08 -9.31 -1.85
CA PHE A 69 -1.82 -10.05 -1.62
C PHE A 69 -1.61 -10.48 -0.17
N ALA A 70 -2.29 -9.85 0.79
CA ALA A 70 -2.21 -10.21 2.21
C ALA A 70 -3.52 -9.91 2.95
N VAL A 71 -3.64 -10.49 4.14
CA VAL A 71 -4.59 -10.08 5.17
C VAL A 71 -3.85 -9.40 6.32
N ALA A 72 -4.53 -8.44 6.92
CA ALA A 72 -4.05 -7.61 8.01
C ALA A 72 -5.22 -7.25 8.95
N GLU A 73 -4.96 -6.52 10.03
CA GLU A 73 -6.01 -5.97 10.92
C GLU A 73 -5.73 -4.51 11.29
N ILE A 74 -6.76 -3.79 11.72
CA ILE A 74 -6.62 -2.46 12.35
C ILE A 74 -6.07 -2.64 13.77
N SER A 75 -4.90 -2.06 14.05
CA SER A 75 -4.24 -2.08 15.36
C SER A 75 -4.33 -0.74 16.10
N LYS A 76 -4.81 0.32 15.46
CA LYS A 76 -5.16 1.60 16.09
C LYS A 76 -6.28 2.29 15.32
N GLU A 77 -7.28 2.78 16.05
CA GLU A 77 -8.43 3.50 15.47
C GLU A 77 -8.05 4.89 14.96
N GLY A 78 -8.97 5.51 14.20
CA GLY A 78 -8.70 6.70 13.40
C GLY A 78 -8.18 7.91 14.17
N TYR A 79 -6.96 8.33 13.86
CA TYR A 79 -6.27 9.48 14.47
C TYR A 79 -5.75 10.45 13.38
N PRO A 80 -5.35 11.70 13.73
CA PRO A 80 -4.89 12.68 12.75
C PRO A 80 -3.69 12.19 11.92
N ASP A 81 -3.76 12.39 10.60
CA ASP A 81 -2.64 12.12 9.70
C ASP A 81 -1.65 13.28 9.74
N PHE A 82 -0.58 13.10 10.53
CA PHE A 82 0.48 14.10 10.69
C PHE A 82 1.26 14.37 9.40
N THR A 83 1.26 13.45 8.44
CA THR A 83 1.93 13.61 7.14
C THR A 83 1.23 14.64 6.24
N ALA A 84 0.04 15.11 6.63
CA ALA A 84 -0.61 16.24 5.99
C ALA A 84 0.06 17.59 6.32
N TRP A 85 0.84 17.68 7.39
CA TRP A 85 1.45 18.92 7.87
C TRP A 85 2.94 19.08 7.52
N ASP A 86 3.61 18.00 7.14
CA ASP A 86 5.01 18.01 6.68
C ASP A 86 5.10 18.51 5.22
N PRO A 87 5.75 19.66 4.94
CA PRO A 87 5.89 20.20 3.58
C PRO A 87 6.65 19.29 2.61
N GLU A 88 7.56 18.45 3.12
CA GLU A 88 8.35 17.51 2.30
C GLU A 88 7.53 16.28 1.88
N HIS A 89 6.38 16.04 2.51
CA HIS A 89 5.60 14.85 2.27
C HIS A 89 4.86 14.89 0.91
N PRO A 90 4.82 13.79 0.12
CA PRO A 90 4.06 13.72 -1.13
C PRO A 90 2.60 14.14 -0.94
N TYR A 91 2.03 13.87 0.24
CA TYR A 91 0.65 14.17 0.58
C TYR A 91 0.46 15.35 1.55
N PHE A 92 1.42 16.29 1.62
CA PHE A 92 1.25 17.59 2.27
C PHE A 92 -0.02 18.32 1.80
N ASP A 93 -0.77 18.90 2.73
CA ASP A 93 -1.91 19.80 2.49
C ASP A 93 -1.80 21.06 3.37
N PRO A 94 -1.43 22.23 2.79
CA PRO A 94 -1.24 23.48 3.54
C PRO A 94 -2.54 24.07 4.13
N LYS A 95 -3.69 23.42 3.96
CA LYS A 95 -4.97 23.79 4.61
C LYS A 95 -5.28 22.95 5.85
N SER A 96 -4.54 21.87 6.08
CA SER A 96 -4.64 21.06 7.30
C SER A 96 -3.74 21.65 8.38
N ASN A 97 -4.20 21.68 9.63
CA ASN A 97 -3.40 22.09 10.80
C ASN A 97 -3.69 21.16 11.99
N GLN A 98 -2.99 21.35 13.11
CA GLN A 98 -3.07 20.45 14.27
C GLN A 98 -4.35 20.66 15.09
N ASP A 99 -4.84 21.89 15.20
CA ASP A 99 -6.06 22.23 15.95
C ASP A 99 -7.34 21.75 15.24
N SER A 100 -7.31 21.66 13.91
CA SER A 100 -8.42 21.23 13.05
C SER A 100 -7.91 20.31 11.92
N PRO A 101 -7.61 19.03 12.24
CA PRO A 101 -7.05 18.08 11.29
C PRO A 101 -8.00 17.79 10.12
N THR A 102 -7.55 18.07 8.90
CA THR A 102 -8.34 17.73 7.70
C THR A 102 -8.19 16.26 7.32
N TRP A 103 -7.07 15.61 7.64
CA TRP A 103 -6.77 14.22 7.28
C TRP A 103 -6.53 13.34 8.49
N PHE A 104 -6.84 12.05 8.33
CA PHE A 104 -6.84 11.03 9.38
C PHE A 104 -6.32 9.72 8.80
N MET A 105 -5.73 8.88 9.64
CA MET A 105 -5.20 7.55 9.33
C MET A 105 -5.47 6.58 10.49
N VAL A 106 -5.16 5.31 10.26
CA VAL A 106 -5.22 4.19 11.22
C VAL A 106 -3.87 3.49 11.22
N ASP A 107 -3.53 2.77 12.29
CA ASP A 107 -2.41 1.81 12.21
C ASP A 107 -2.96 0.44 11.82
N VAL A 108 -2.25 -0.24 10.92
CA VAL A 108 -2.64 -1.53 10.35
C VAL A 108 -1.50 -2.52 10.58
N THR A 109 -1.81 -3.68 11.17
CA THR A 109 -0.86 -4.76 11.45
C THR A 109 -1.00 -5.88 10.44
N PHE A 110 0.08 -6.19 9.73
CA PHE A 110 0.19 -7.34 8.83
C PHE A 110 -0.08 -8.66 9.58
N LYS A 111 -0.75 -9.62 8.93
CA LYS A 111 -0.99 -10.96 9.52
C LYS A 111 -0.39 -12.09 8.70
N ARG A 112 -0.70 -12.16 7.41
CA ARG A 112 -0.10 -13.15 6.49
C ARG A 112 -0.35 -12.80 5.03
N ARG A 113 0.51 -13.31 4.15
CA ARG A 113 0.25 -13.36 2.71
C ARG A 113 -0.95 -14.25 2.37
N LEU A 114 -1.51 -14.01 1.18
CA LEU A 114 -2.32 -14.95 0.44
C LEU A 114 -1.40 -15.71 -0.52
N GLY A 115 -1.41 -17.05 -0.48
CA GLY A 115 -0.55 -17.89 -1.31
C GLY A 115 -0.92 -17.87 -2.80
N TYR A 116 -2.18 -17.52 -3.10
CA TYR A 116 -2.72 -17.40 -4.45
C TYR A 116 -3.43 -16.04 -4.61
N PRO A 117 -2.70 -14.91 -4.71
CA PRO A 117 -3.28 -13.56 -4.66
C PRO A 117 -4.47 -13.35 -5.61
N PRO A 118 -5.71 -13.14 -5.11
CA PRO A 118 -6.89 -12.97 -5.96
C PRO A 118 -6.78 -11.68 -6.77
N THR A 119 -6.59 -11.83 -8.07
CA THR A 119 -6.36 -10.70 -8.99
C THR A 119 -7.64 -9.92 -9.27
N LEU A 120 -7.52 -8.65 -9.65
CA LEU A 120 -8.65 -7.84 -10.11
C LEU A 120 -9.34 -8.46 -11.34
N ALA A 121 -8.58 -9.16 -12.20
CA ALA A 121 -9.12 -9.90 -13.33
C ALA A 121 -10.06 -11.02 -12.87
N LEU A 122 -9.62 -11.84 -11.90
CA LEU A 122 -10.44 -12.89 -11.30
C LEU A 122 -11.68 -12.31 -10.61
N ILE A 123 -11.49 -11.29 -9.75
CA ILE A 123 -12.57 -10.68 -8.97
C ILE A 123 -13.64 -10.08 -9.90
N LYS A 124 -13.22 -9.42 -11.00
CA LYS A 124 -14.14 -8.92 -12.03
C LYS A 124 -14.81 -10.04 -12.82
N HIS A 125 -14.10 -11.10 -13.19
CA HIS A 125 -14.69 -12.24 -13.89
C HIS A 125 -15.77 -12.91 -13.03
N LEU A 126 -15.47 -13.24 -11.78
CA LEU A 126 -16.45 -13.80 -10.83
C LEU A 126 -17.67 -12.88 -10.65
N ALA A 127 -17.48 -11.56 -10.62
CA ALA A 127 -18.57 -10.60 -10.54
C ALA A 127 -19.51 -10.58 -11.76
N THR A 128 -19.08 -11.03 -12.95
CA THR A 128 -19.96 -11.16 -14.12
C THR A 128 -20.76 -12.46 -14.15
N LEU A 129 -20.36 -13.49 -13.39
CA LEU A 129 -21.03 -14.79 -13.40
C LEU A 129 -22.40 -14.76 -12.69
N SER A 130 -23.31 -15.62 -13.16
CA SER A 130 -24.59 -15.91 -12.51
C SER A 130 -24.55 -17.18 -11.66
N ASN A 131 -23.67 -18.13 -11.99
CA ASN A 131 -23.54 -19.44 -11.37
C ASN A 131 -22.09 -19.65 -10.92
N LEU A 132 -21.87 -20.45 -9.87
CA LEU A 132 -20.56 -20.71 -9.29
C LEU A 132 -19.76 -21.76 -10.08
N PRO A 133 -18.52 -21.46 -10.54
CA PRO A 133 -17.64 -22.45 -11.16
C PRO A 133 -17.21 -23.55 -10.17
N LYS A 134 -16.95 -24.76 -10.68
CA LYS A 134 -16.56 -25.92 -9.84
C LYS A 134 -15.23 -25.68 -9.15
N GLU A 135 -14.32 -25.02 -9.84
CA GLU A 135 -12.96 -24.65 -9.45
C GLU A 135 -12.91 -23.79 -8.18
N VAL A 136 -13.92 -22.94 -7.98
CA VAL A 136 -14.05 -22.04 -6.81
C VAL A 136 -15.28 -22.34 -5.97
N SER A 137 -15.87 -23.54 -6.13
CA SER A 137 -17.08 -23.98 -5.42
C SER A 137 -17.02 -23.80 -3.90
N TYR A 138 -15.81 -23.83 -3.33
CA TYR A 138 -15.53 -23.62 -1.91
C TYR A 138 -15.88 -22.21 -1.37
N ILE A 139 -16.16 -21.20 -2.21
CA ILE A 139 -16.64 -19.88 -1.73
C ILE A 139 -18.17 -19.80 -1.58
N GLY A 140 -18.91 -20.73 -2.18
CA GLY A 140 -20.37 -20.77 -2.23
C GLY A 140 -21.02 -19.60 -2.98
N ASP A 141 -22.30 -19.75 -3.33
CA ASP A 141 -23.06 -18.73 -4.07
C ASP A 141 -23.21 -17.42 -3.28
N ARG A 142 -23.21 -17.50 -1.94
CA ARG A 142 -23.14 -16.31 -1.07
C ARG A 142 -21.85 -15.53 -1.27
N GLY A 143 -20.70 -16.21 -1.39
CA GLY A 143 -19.42 -15.58 -1.67
C GLY A 143 -19.39 -14.93 -3.05
N LEU A 144 -19.86 -15.62 -4.08
CA LEU A 144 -19.97 -15.10 -5.44
C LEU A 144 -20.87 -13.84 -5.51
N LYS A 145 -22.06 -13.90 -4.90
CA LYS A 145 -23.00 -12.78 -4.83
C LYS A 145 -22.45 -11.60 -4.03
N ALA A 146 -21.67 -11.85 -2.98
CA ALA A 146 -21.02 -10.79 -2.20
C ALA A 146 -19.87 -10.12 -2.97
N ILE A 147 -19.04 -10.91 -3.69
CA ILE A 147 -17.97 -10.39 -4.56
C ILE A 147 -18.53 -9.41 -5.60
N LYS A 148 -19.65 -9.75 -6.26
CA LYS A 148 -20.33 -8.90 -7.26
C LYS A 148 -20.72 -7.52 -6.73
N ASN A 149 -20.99 -7.41 -5.43
CA ASN A 149 -21.41 -6.18 -4.77
C ASN A 149 -20.24 -5.35 -4.20
N MET A 150 -18.99 -5.85 -4.25
CA MET A 150 -17.83 -5.15 -3.68
C MET A 150 -17.63 -3.74 -4.29
N PRO A 151 -17.33 -2.70 -3.48
CA PRO A 151 -16.89 -1.40 -3.99
C PRO A 151 -15.61 -1.46 -4.83
N LEU A 152 -14.86 -2.57 -4.78
CA LEU A 152 -13.69 -2.79 -5.63
C LEU A 152 -14.08 -2.89 -7.12
N VAL A 153 -15.18 -3.59 -7.41
CA VAL A 153 -15.72 -3.76 -8.75
C VAL A 153 -16.42 -2.49 -9.20
N ASN A 154 -17.28 -1.93 -8.34
CA ASN A 154 -18.25 -0.90 -8.72
C ASN A 154 -17.79 0.55 -8.45
N ARG A 155 -16.76 0.77 -7.62
CA ARG A 155 -16.28 2.10 -7.17
C ARG A 155 -14.75 2.20 -7.17
N GLY A 156 -14.14 1.85 -8.31
CA GLY A 156 -12.69 1.63 -8.43
C GLY A 156 -11.76 2.73 -7.90
N ARG A 157 -12.18 4.01 -7.93
CA ARG A 157 -11.38 5.18 -7.46
C ARG A 157 -11.34 5.37 -5.93
N LEU A 158 -12.15 4.65 -5.15
CA LEU A 158 -12.10 4.74 -3.68
C LEU A 158 -10.97 3.83 -3.14
N SER A 159 -10.05 4.37 -2.32
CA SER A 159 -8.85 3.67 -1.84
C SER A 159 -9.05 2.83 -0.56
N VAL A 160 -9.98 3.25 0.31
CA VAL A 160 -10.38 2.52 1.52
C VAL A 160 -11.86 2.19 1.41
N GLN A 161 -12.20 0.91 1.49
CA GLN A 161 -13.52 0.40 1.10
C GLN A 161 -14.10 -0.55 2.16
N PRO A 162 -15.40 -0.47 2.50
CA PRO A 162 -16.07 -1.52 3.27
C PRO A 162 -16.18 -2.80 2.44
N VAL A 163 -16.11 -3.96 3.11
CA VAL A 163 -16.25 -5.28 2.49
C VAL A 163 -17.21 -6.12 3.33
N ASP A 164 -18.21 -6.75 2.69
CA ASP A 164 -19.13 -7.69 3.35
C ASP A 164 -18.37 -8.93 3.88
N ASP A 165 -18.78 -9.49 5.02
CA ASP A 165 -18.09 -10.65 5.62
C ASP A 165 -18.04 -11.88 4.71
N ALA A 166 -19.05 -12.14 3.87
CA ALA A 166 -18.99 -13.22 2.89
C ALA A 166 -18.09 -12.87 1.69
N ALA A 167 -18.00 -11.60 1.28
CA ALA A 167 -17.01 -11.16 0.28
C ALA A 167 -15.59 -11.28 0.83
N TYR A 168 -15.34 -10.86 2.08
CA TYR A 168 -14.04 -11.00 2.74
C TYR A 168 -13.64 -12.48 2.82
N ASN A 169 -14.51 -13.33 3.37
CA ASN A 169 -14.24 -14.75 3.50
C ASN A 169 -13.98 -15.40 2.12
N ALA A 170 -14.79 -15.09 1.10
CA ALA A 170 -14.58 -15.61 -0.25
C ALA A 170 -13.23 -15.20 -0.85
N ILE A 171 -12.80 -13.94 -0.69
CA ILE A 171 -11.48 -13.48 -1.15
C ILE A 171 -10.35 -14.16 -0.37
N VAL A 172 -10.47 -14.33 0.94
CA VAL A 172 -9.45 -15.04 1.75
C VAL A 172 -9.36 -16.52 1.39
N GLU A 173 -10.49 -17.17 1.11
CA GLU A 173 -10.56 -18.54 0.61
C GLU A 173 -9.89 -18.70 -0.75
N LEU A 174 -10.25 -17.85 -1.75
CA LEU A 174 -9.58 -17.80 -3.06
C LEU A 174 -8.06 -17.61 -2.92
N GLY A 175 -7.66 -16.75 -1.98
CA GLY A 175 -6.27 -16.43 -1.66
C GLY A 175 -5.50 -17.52 -0.91
N THR A 176 -6.20 -18.48 -0.32
CA THR A 176 -5.62 -19.56 0.50
C THR A 176 -5.64 -20.90 -0.22
N LYS A 177 -6.66 -21.17 -1.06
CA LYS A 177 -6.83 -22.43 -1.79
C LYS A 177 -6.36 -22.40 -3.26
N GLY A 178 -6.43 -21.25 -3.93
CA GLY A 178 -6.05 -21.16 -5.35
C GLY A 178 -6.93 -21.99 -6.26
N GLY A 179 -6.36 -22.56 -7.33
CA GLY A 179 -7.05 -23.47 -8.26
C GLY A 179 -7.97 -22.78 -9.27
N TRP A 180 -8.02 -21.45 -9.26
CA TRP A 180 -8.82 -20.61 -10.15
C TRP A 180 -8.08 -20.15 -11.42
N ASP A 181 -6.83 -20.60 -11.61
CA ASP A 181 -5.93 -20.21 -12.70
C ASP A 181 -6.52 -20.47 -14.11
N SER A 182 -7.45 -21.43 -14.24
CA SER A 182 -8.18 -21.72 -15.49
C SER A 182 -9.30 -20.72 -15.80
N LEU A 183 -9.84 -20.03 -14.79
CA LEU A 183 -10.96 -19.08 -14.94
C LEU A 183 -10.51 -17.72 -15.51
N VAL A 184 -9.21 -17.44 -15.51
CA VAL A 184 -8.62 -16.20 -16.05
C VAL A 184 -7.46 -16.53 -16.97
N GLY A 185 -7.67 -16.35 -18.29
CA GLY A 185 -6.65 -16.59 -19.31
C GLY A 185 -5.34 -15.87 -18.96
N VAL A 186 -4.31 -16.66 -18.61
CA VAL A 186 -3.16 -16.20 -17.80
C VAL A 186 -2.21 -15.30 -18.61
N SER A 187 -2.48 -14.00 -18.61
CA SER A 187 -1.62 -12.94 -19.18
C SER A 187 -0.40 -12.59 -18.30
N GLY A 188 0.13 -13.56 -17.55
CA GLY A 188 1.31 -13.39 -16.71
C GLY A 188 1.83 -14.71 -16.12
N LYS A 189 3.00 -15.16 -16.58
CA LYS A 189 3.71 -16.31 -15.97
C LYS A 189 4.16 -15.95 -14.55
N THR A 190 3.39 -16.32 -13.53
CA THR A 190 3.83 -16.25 -12.14
C THR A 190 4.99 -17.20 -11.92
N SER A 191 6.15 -16.70 -11.48
CA SER A 191 7.29 -17.54 -11.13
C SER A 191 6.96 -18.39 -9.91
N ARG A 192 6.91 -19.73 -10.08
CA ARG A 192 6.78 -20.64 -8.95
C ARG A 192 8.03 -20.54 -8.08
N SER A 193 7.89 -19.96 -6.88
CA SER A 193 8.90 -20.08 -5.84
C SER A 193 9.21 -21.55 -5.61
N ARG A 194 10.47 -21.95 -5.78
CA ARG A 194 10.88 -23.36 -5.63
C ARG A 194 10.95 -23.68 -4.14
N LYS A 195 10.03 -24.55 -3.70
CA LYS A 195 10.05 -25.19 -2.38
C LYS A 195 11.44 -25.78 -2.14
N ALA A 196 12.13 -25.31 -1.09
CA ALA A 196 13.43 -25.84 -0.72
C ALA A 196 13.33 -27.35 -0.45
N LYS A 197 14.33 -28.11 -0.92
CA LYS A 197 14.48 -29.53 -0.64
C LYS A 197 15.82 -29.72 0.04
N ALA A 198 15.79 -30.31 1.24
CA ALA A 198 17.01 -30.59 2.00
C ALA A 198 17.84 -31.70 1.31
N SER A 199 19.15 -31.66 1.55
CA SER A 199 20.09 -32.72 1.19
C SER A 199 21.16 -32.80 2.29
N GLU A 200 21.10 -33.84 3.10
CA GLU A 200 22.22 -34.26 3.94
C GLU A 200 23.25 -34.99 3.08
N SER A 201 24.54 -34.72 3.28
CA SER A 201 25.56 -35.77 3.43
C SER A 201 26.92 -35.16 3.83
N SER A 202 27.52 -35.77 4.84
CA SER A 202 28.95 -36.02 5.07
C SER A 202 29.84 -36.10 3.81
N SER A 203 31.16 -35.88 3.84
CA SER A 203 32.10 -35.37 4.87
C SER A 203 33.54 -35.46 4.33
N GLU A 204 34.49 -34.61 4.74
CA GLU A 204 35.84 -35.03 5.22
C GLU A 204 36.77 -33.86 5.64
N LEU A 205 37.91 -34.23 6.22
CA LEU A 205 39.00 -33.44 6.83
C LEU A 205 40.19 -33.36 5.83
N VAL A 206 41.28 -32.58 5.95
CA VAL A 206 41.75 -31.43 6.75
C VAL A 206 43.06 -30.94 6.08
N LYS A 207 43.40 -29.65 6.15
CA LYS A 207 44.77 -29.18 6.47
C LYS A 207 44.86 -27.68 6.79
N THR A 208 45.97 -27.32 7.41
CA THR A 208 46.28 -26.04 8.09
C THR A 208 47.36 -25.25 7.34
N GLU A 209 47.88 -24.18 7.98
CA GLU A 209 49.03 -23.36 7.56
C GLU A 209 48.75 -22.33 6.43
N ASP A 210 49.23 -21.09 6.48
CA ASP A 210 49.60 -20.34 7.70
C ASP A 210 49.49 -18.80 7.55
N ASN A 211 49.39 -18.16 8.71
CA ASN A 211 49.75 -16.79 9.09
C ASN A 211 50.47 -15.85 8.08
N GLU A 212 49.91 -14.65 7.84
CA GLU A 212 50.67 -13.39 8.01
C GLU A 212 49.77 -12.14 8.21
N THR A 213 50.27 -11.16 8.97
CA THR A 213 49.66 -9.84 9.27
C THR A 213 50.30 -8.71 8.46
N LEU A 214 49.65 -7.52 8.41
CA LEU A 214 50.15 -6.14 8.11
C LEU A 214 49.05 -5.37 7.34
N GLU A 215 48.81 -4.05 7.47
CA GLU A 215 49.05 -3.08 8.57
C GLU A 215 48.09 -1.87 8.36
N GLU A 216 48.10 -0.86 9.25
CA GLU A 216 47.41 0.44 9.04
C GLU A 216 48.22 1.38 8.08
N LYS A 217 47.88 2.62 7.68
CA LYS A 217 47.01 3.71 8.21
C LYS A 217 46.81 4.82 7.13
N PRO A 218 45.83 5.75 7.23
CA PRO A 218 45.69 6.94 6.36
C PRO A 218 46.46 8.18 6.90
N PRO A 219 46.54 9.34 6.20
CA PRO A 219 45.55 10.46 6.23
C PRO A 219 45.37 11.12 4.82
N LYS A 220 44.79 12.31 4.52
CA LYS A 220 44.30 13.58 5.18
C LYS A 220 42.88 13.93 4.63
N GLY A 221 42.20 15.08 4.74
CA GLY A 221 42.46 16.49 5.11
C GLY A 221 42.76 17.38 3.87
N GLU A 222 42.23 18.61 3.66
CA GLU A 222 41.42 19.56 4.47
C GLU A 222 40.52 20.45 3.55
N ARG A 223 39.27 20.84 3.88
CA ARG A 223 38.78 21.94 4.76
C ARG A 223 39.05 23.39 4.24
N PHE A 224 38.01 24.13 3.81
CA PHE A 224 37.64 25.52 4.24
C PHE A 224 36.55 26.20 3.36
N LEU A 225 35.81 27.15 3.95
CA LEU A 225 34.96 28.20 3.33
C LEU A 225 35.29 29.54 4.03
N PRO A 226 35.12 30.72 3.42
CA PRO A 226 33.99 31.57 3.84
C PRO A 226 33.37 32.46 2.72
N ARG A 227 32.46 33.35 3.14
CA ARG A 227 31.65 34.31 2.35
C ARG A 227 32.37 35.65 2.13
N GLU A 228 31.88 36.46 1.19
CA GLU A 228 31.30 37.82 1.40
C GLU A 228 30.11 37.94 0.39
N ASP A 229 28.91 38.47 0.68
CA ASP A 229 28.43 39.76 1.22
C ASP A 229 28.35 40.89 0.16
N GLY A 230 27.19 41.56 0.06
CA GLY A 230 26.89 42.52 -1.01
C GLY A 230 25.44 43.07 -1.07
N THR A 231 25.21 44.21 -0.41
CA THR A 231 24.05 45.12 -0.56
C THR A 231 23.93 45.70 -1.99
N SER A 232 22.83 46.29 -2.48
CA SER A 232 21.49 46.69 -1.96
C SER A 232 20.54 46.98 -3.15
N GLY A 233 19.24 47.23 -2.92
CA GLY A 233 18.36 47.79 -3.95
C GLY A 233 16.87 47.83 -3.58
N SER A 234 16.32 49.04 -3.40
CA SER A 234 14.89 49.27 -3.17
C SER A 234 14.23 49.88 -4.41
N GLU A 235 13.02 49.44 -4.77
CA GLU A 235 12.01 50.39 -5.29
C GLU A 235 10.56 49.85 -5.23
N GLN A 236 9.58 50.74 -5.42
CA GLN A 236 8.16 50.48 -5.23
C GLN A 236 7.44 50.19 -6.56
N GLY A 237 6.49 49.25 -6.56
CA GLY A 237 5.76 48.83 -7.77
C GLY A 237 4.26 48.60 -7.56
N GLN A 238 3.49 49.65 -7.26
CA GLN A 238 2.03 49.52 -7.19
C GLN A 238 1.40 49.27 -8.57
N ARG A 239 0.74 48.12 -8.78
CA ARG A 239 -0.31 47.97 -9.79
C ARG A 239 -1.53 47.22 -9.27
N ARG A 240 -2.61 47.97 -9.00
CA ARG A 240 -3.97 47.43 -8.83
C ARG A 240 -4.51 46.95 -10.17
N SER A 241 -5.21 45.81 -10.20
CA SER A 241 -6.22 45.52 -11.23
C SER A 241 -7.44 44.87 -10.59
N LYS A 242 -8.64 45.31 -10.99
CA LYS A 242 -9.93 44.79 -10.52
C LYS A 242 -10.59 43.97 -11.63
N ARG A 243 -10.99 42.73 -11.34
CA ARG A 243 -12.14 42.08 -12.01
C ARG A 243 -12.74 41.05 -11.06
N LEU A 244 -13.83 41.36 -10.35
CA LEU A 244 -15.25 41.44 -10.80
C LEU A 244 -15.95 40.10 -10.49
N LYS A 245 -16.75 40.07 -9.41
CA LYS A 245 -17.61 38.92 -9.09
C LYS A 245 -18.72 38.80 -10.13
N ARG A 246 -19.05 37.56 -10.53
CA ARG A 246 -20.31 37.22 -11.20
C ARG A 246 -21.15 36.38 -10.24
N SER A 247 -22.28 36.93 -9.82
CA SER A 247 -23.43 36.21 -9.27
C SER A 247 -24.50 36.10 -10.36
N LEU A 248 -25.26 35.01 -10.37
CA LEU A 248 -26.57 34.78 -11.04
C LEU A 248 -26.78 33.26 -11.21
N PRO A 249 -28.03 32.76 -11.27
CA PRO A 249 -29.27 33.31 -10.69
C PRO A 249 -29.48 32.79 -9.25
#